data_AF-A0A150J8I4-F1
#
_entry.id   AF-A0A150J8I4-F1
#
_cell.length_a   1.000
_cell.length_b   1.000
_cell.length_c   1.000
_cell.angle_alpha   90.00
_cell.angle_beta   90.00
_cell.angle_gamma   90.00
#
_symmetry.space_group_name_H-M   'P 1'
#
loop_
_entity.id
_entity.type
_entity.pdbx_description
1 polymer ?
#
loop_
_entity_poly.entity_id
_entity_poly.type
_entity_poly.pdbx_seq_one_letter_code
_entity_poly.pdbx_strand_id
1 'polypeptide(L)' 'MVFIGTKKLVTQREMARLLNITEKTIILWRELGYIPFVDLKRPYYIPDEVYSALKRRQKTKNLRYRGL' A
#
# COMPACT_ATOMS: atom_id res chain seq x y z
N MET A 1 7.05 -0.19 -15.33
CA MET A 1 6.04 0.77 -14.83
C MET A 1 4.90 0.82 -15.85
N VAL A 2 3.64 0.76 -15.40
CA VAL A 2 2.44 0.82 -16.25
C VAL A 2 1.64 2.05 -15.83
N PHE A 3 0.93 2.71 -16.74
CA PHE A 3 0.10 3.88 -16.43
C PHE A 3 -1.36 3.57 -16.78
N ILE A 4 -2.29 3.92 -15.89
CA ILE A 4 -3.73 3.97 -16.20
C ILE A 4 -4.18 5.41 -15.95
N GLY A 5 -4.50 6.12 -17.03
CA GLY A 5 -4.72 7.58 -16.97
C GLY A 5 -3.46 8.31 -16.50
N THR A 6 -3.59 9.15 -15.46
CA THR A 6 -2.48 9.87 -14.81
C THR A 6 -1.83 9.08 -13.67
N LYS A 7 -2.39 7.93 -13.28
CA LYS A 7 -1.93 7.17 -12.11
C LYS A 7 -0.83 6.18 -12.52
N LYS A 8 0.31 6.29 -11.84
CA LYS A 8 1.46 5.40 -12.02
C LYS A 8 1.25 4.10 -11.24
N LEU A 9 1.15 2.98 -11.96
CA LEU A 9 1.12 1.65 -11.38
C LEU A 9 2.54 1.14 -11.21
N VAL A 10 2.84 0.75 -9.98
CA VAL A 10 4.12 0.18 -9.59
C VAL A 10 3.95 -1.30 -9.24
N THR A 11 4.97 -2.08 -9.55
CA THR A 11 5.05 -3.48 -9.16
C THR A 11 5.29 -3.63 -7.65
N GLN A 12 5.12 -4.85 -7.13
CA GLN A 12 5.47 -5.19 -5.74
C GLN A 12 6.90 -4.75 -5.36
N ARG A 13 7.89 -5.03 -6.22
CA ARG A 13 9.30 -4.68 -5.99
C ARG A 13 9.51 -3.17 -5.94
N GLU A 14 8.86 -2.43 -6.84
CA GLU A 14 8.92 -0.97 -6.86
C GLU A 14 8.23 -0.38 -5.63
N MET A 15 7.07 -0.90 -5.22
CA MET A 15 6.35 -0.47 -4.03
C MET A 15 7.16 -0.72 -2.75
N ALA A 16 7.79 -1.90 -2.66
CA ALA A 16 8.68 -2.27 -1.55
C ALA A 16 9.85 -1.28 -1.42
N ARG A 17 10.47 -0.91 -2.55
CA ARG A 17 11.53 0.11 -2.60
C ARG A 17 11.04 1.49 -2.17
N LEU A 18 9.85 1.92 -2.63
CA LEU A 18 9.26 3.21 -2.28
C LEU A 18 8.95 3.32 -0.78
N LEU A 19 8.54 2.22 -0.16
CA LEU A 19 8.24 2.16 1.28
C LEU A 19 9.45 1.78 2.14
N ASN A 20 10.61 1.50 1.51
CA ASN A 20 11.81 0.99 2.16
C ASN A 20 11.54 -0.25 3.05
N ILE A 21 10.76 -1.20 2.53
CA ILE A 21 10.41 -2.47 3.19
C ILE A 21 10.71 -3.66 2.29
N THR A 22 10.61 -4.86 2.86
CA THR A 22 10.78 -6.09 2.08
C THR A 22 9.56 -6.36 1.21
N GLU A 23 9.79 -7.04 0.09
CA GLU A 23 8.71 -7.53 -0.78
C GLU A 23 7.74 -8.46 -0.05
N LYS A 24 8.24 -9.26 0.90
CA LYS A 24 7.42 -10.12 1.76
C LYS A 24 6.42 -9.31 2.59
N THR A 25 6.82 -8.15 3.09
CA THR A 25 5.93 -7.26 3.85
C THR A 25 4.78 -6.75 2.99
N ILE A 26 5.05 -6.41 1.72
CA ILE A 26 4.00 -6.00 0.77
C ILE A 26 3.02 -7.15 0.50
N ILE A 27 3.52 -8.37 0.28
CA ILE A 27 2.68 -9.56 0.09
C ILE A 27 1.76 -9.76 1.30
N LEU A 28 2.34 -9.73 2.50
CA LEU A 28 1.59 -9.91 3.74
C LEU A 28 0.51 -8.82 3.91
N TRP A 29 0.85 -7.56 3.65
CA TRP A 29 -0.10 -6.46 3.73
C TRP A 29 -1.23 -6.58 2.72
N ARG A 30 -0.95 -7.12 1.53
CA ARG A 30 -1.98 -7.41 0.53
C ARG A 30 -2.90 -8.54 1.01
N GLU A 31 -2.34 -9.66 1.46
CA GLU A 31 -3.11 -10.83 1.94
C GLU A 31 -4.01 -10.49 3.12
N LEU A 32 -3.53 -9.63 4.01
CA LEU A 32 -4.28 -9.15 5.17
C LEU A 32 -5.22 -7.96 4.85
N GLY A 33 -5.29 -7.50 3.60
CA GLY A 33 -6.16 -6.37 3.19
C GLY A 33 -5.77 -5.01 3.78
N TYR A 34 -4.49 -4.80 4.12
CA TYR A 34 -3.97 -3.52 4.61
C TYR A 34 -3.83 -2.47 3.52
N ILE A 35 -3.51 -2.90 2.30
CA ILE A 35 -3.20 -2.01 1.17
C ILE A 35 -4.07 -2.36 -0.05
N PRO A 36 -4.55 -1.35 -0.79
CA PRO A 36 -5.24 -1.57 -2.05
C PRO A 36 -4.26 -2.01 -3.15
N PHE A 37 -4.73 -2.84 -4.06
CA PHE A 37 -3.99 -3.28 -5.24
C PHE A 37 -4.93 -3.42 -6.43
N VAL A 38 -4.36 -3.38 -7.64
CA VAL A 38 -5.06 -3.61 -8.90
C VAL A 38 -4.52 -4.89 -9.51
N ASP A 39 -5.40 -5.81 -9.88
CA ASP A 39 -5.00 -7.05 -10.53
C ASP A 39 -5.07 -6.93 -12.06
N LEU A 40 -3.90 -6.97 -12.71
CA LEU A 40 -3.76 -6.90 -14.17
C LEU A 40 -2.86 -8.06 -14.63
N LYS A 41 -3.28 -9.30 -14.34
CA LYS A 41 -2.51 -10.56 -14.44
C LYS A 41 -1.41 -10.73 -13.39
N ARG A 42 -1.07 -9.65 -12.70
CA ARG A 42 -0.20 -9.61 -11.52
C ARG A 42 -0.61 -8.41 -10.66
N PRO A 43 -0.33 -8.43 -9.35
CA PRO A 43 -0.66 -7.34 -8.45
C PRO A 43 0.17 -6.09 -8.73
N TYR A 44 -0.52 -4.99 -8.99
CA TYR A 44 0.03 -3.64 -9.11
C TYR A 44 -0.49 -2.74 -8.01
N TYR A 45 0.28 -1.72 -7.67
CA TYR A 45 -0.02 -0.78 -6.61
C TYR A 45 -0.02 0.63 -7.15
N ILE A 46 -0.92 1.45 -6.61
CA ILE A 46 -0.95 2.90 -6.85
C ILE A 46 -0.38 3.54 -5.58
N PRO A 47 0.81 4.16 -5.63
CA PRO A 47 1.49 4.66 -4.43
C PRO A 47 0.60 5.55 -3.55
N ASP A 48 -0.08 6.52 -4.13
CA ASP A 48 -0.95 7.46 -3.40
C ASP A 48 -2.09 6.77 -2.63
N GLU A 49 -2.68 5.73 -3.21
CA GLU A 49 -3.75 4.96 -2.58
C GLU A 49 -3.22 4.12 -1.43
N VAL A 50 -2.04 3.51 -1.61
CA VAL A 50 -1.37 2.76 -0.55
C VAL A 50 -0.96 3.68 0.61
N TYR A 51 -0.33 4.83 0.34
CA TYR A 51 0.00 5.82 1.37
C TYR A 51 -1.25 6.31 2.11
N SER A 52 -2.35 6.55 1.39
CA SER A 52 -3.63 6.95 1.99
C SER A 52 -4.22 5.87 2.89
N ALA A 53 -4.15 4.60 2.48
CA ALA A 53 -4.60 3.47 3.29
C ALA A 53 -3.77 3.29 4.56
N LEU A 54 -2.44 3.40 4.44
CA LEU A 54 -1.51 3.34 5.58
C LEU A 54 -1.76 4.50 6.56
N LYS A 55 -1.95 5.73 6.06
CA LYS A 55 -2.23 6.91 6.87
C LYS A 55 -3.56 6.80 7.62
N ARG A 56 -4.61 6.28 6.97
CA ARG A 56 -5.91 6.02 7.63
C ARG A 56 -5.76 5.09 8.83
N ARG A 57 -5.00 3.99 8.66
CA ARG A 57 -4.78 3.02 9.75
C ARG A 57 -3.90 3.56 10.87
N GLN A 58 -2.89 4.39 10.58
CA GLN A 58 -2.10 5.06 11.63
C GLN A 58 -2.98 5.99 12.49
N LYS A 59 -3.92 6.73 11.89
CA LYS A 59 -4.88 7.54 12.64
C LYS A 59 -5.77 6.69 13.55
N THR A 60 -6.23 5.53 13.09
CA THR A 60 -7.06 4.62 13.91
C THR A 60 -6.28 4.08 15.11
N LYS A 61 -4.98 3.81 14.97
CA LYS A 61 -4.11 3.45 16.11
C LYS A 61 -3.95 4.61 17.10
N ASN A 62 -3.69 5.82 16.61
CA ASN A 62 -3.46 6.99 17.48
C ASN A 62 -4.72 7.46 18.22
N LEU A 63 -5.92 7.14 17.74
CA LEU A 63 -7.16 7.47 18.46
C LEU A 63 -7.38 6.55 19.68
N ARG A 64 -6.85 5.32 19.67
CA ARG A 64 -6.99 4.37 20.78
C ARG A 64 -6.13 4.70 22.01
N TYR A 65 -5.10 5.54 21.87
CA TYR A 65 -4.21 5.93 22.98
C TYR A 65 -4.46 7.34 23.53
N ARG A 66 -5.51 8.03 23.08
CA ARG A 66 -5.89 9.38 23.54
C ARG A 66 -7.14 9.38 24.44
N GLY A 67 -7.43 8.25 25.08
CA GLY A 67 -8.58 8.07 25.96
C GLY A 67 -8.23 7.30 27.25
N LEU A 68 -7.05 7.58 27.82
CA LEU A 68 -6.68 7.21 29.20
C LEU A 68 -6.17 8.45 29.92
#